data_AF-D7MNQ1-F1
#
_entry.id   AF-D7MNQ1-F1
#
_cell.length_a   1.000
_cell.length_b   1.000
_cell.length_c   1.000
_cell.angle_alpha   90.00
_cell.angle_beta   90.00
_cell.angle_gamma   90.00
#
_symmetry.space_group_name_H-M   'P 1'
#
loop_
_entity.id
_entity.type
_entity.pdbx_description
1 polymer ?
#
loop_
_entity_poly.entity_id
_entity_poly.type
_entity_poly.pdbx_seq_one_letter_code
_entity_poly.pdbx_strand_id
1 'polypeptide(L)'
;MGFSELNMYEFSSNSWRALGEVTLGCILQSRGVSFKGNTYWIALQVKEFLLVSFDFTRERFGRLNLPSSQCLGYQVLALSLVREEQFSILQQRRDISMVEIWVTTNDETKSCRGPSFWQWI
;
A
#
# COMPACT_ATOMS: atom_id res chain seq x y z
N MET A 1 -12.81 -11.56 12.72
CA MET A 1 -12.39 -10.29 12.10
C MET A 1 -12.40 -9.26 13.20
N GLY A 2 -11.28 -8.58 13.45
CA GLY A 2 -11.21 -7.51 14.43
C GLY A 2 -11.66 -6.20 13.79
N PHE A 3 -12.41 -5.41 14.53
CA PHE A 3 -12.70 -4.05 14.15
C PHE A 3 -11.51 -3.16 14.48
N SER A 4 -11.34 -2.08 13.73
CA SER A 4 -10.32 -1.07 14.02
C SER A 4 -11.01 0.28 14.16
N GLU A 5 -10.69 0.96 15.26
CA GLU A 5 -11.10 2.34 15.47
C GLU A 5 -10.28 3.23 14.55
N LEU A 6 -10.96 4.02 13.71
CA LEU A 6 -10.31 5.01 12.88
C LEU A 6 -10.53 6.40 13.48
N ASN A 7 -9.43 7.06 13.80
CA ASN A 7 -9.42 8.43 14.30
C ASN A 7 -8.58 9.30 13.36
N MET A 8 -9.09 10.49 13.08
CA MET A 8 -8.41 11.49 12.26
C MET A 8 -8.09 12.71 13.11
N TYR A 9 -6.87 13.22 12.99
CA TYR A 9 -6.47 14.43 13.68
C TYR A 9 -6.85 15.65 12.85
N GLU A 10 -7.57 16.59 13.46
CA GLU A 10 -8.00 17.83 12.82
C GLU A 10 -7.19 19.01 13.38
N PHE A 11 -6.35 19.61 12.54
CA PHE A 11 -5.42 20.69 12.95
C PHE A 11 -6.14 21.99 13.28
N SER A 12 -7.24 22.31 12.59
CA SER A 12 -8.04 23.53 12.79
C SER A 12 -8.63 23.61 14.19
N SER A 13 -9.09 22.48 14.73
CA SER A 13 -9.65 22.37 16.08
C SER A 13 -8.67 21.82 17.11
N ASN A 14 -7.47 21.39 16.67
CA ASN A 14 -6.46 20.74 17.51
C ASN A 14 -7.03 19.54 18.30
N SER A 15 -7.81 18.69 17.63
CA SER A 15 -8.54 17.59 18.26
C SER A 15 -8.57 16.33 17.40
N TRP A 16 -8.72 15.17 18.06
CA TRP A 16 -9.02 13.92 17.37
C TRP A 16 -10.51 13.81 17.08
N ARG A 17 -10.85 13.38 15.87
CA ARG A 17 -12.21 13.10 15.42
C ARG A 17 -12.35 11.61 15.09
N ALA A 18 -13.27 10.94 15.75
CA ALA A 18 -13.58 9.55 15.45
C ALA A 18 -14.35 9.46 14.12
N LEU A 19 -13.85 8.65 13.20
CA LEU A 19 -14.52 8.33 11.94
C LEU A 19 -15.39 7.06 12.05
N GLY A 20 -15.39 6.43 13.23
CA GLY A 20 -16.17 5.26 13.55
C GLY A 20 -15.40 3.95 13.41
N GLU A 21 -16.13 2.86 13.57
CA GLU A 21 -15.61 1.50 13.50
C GLU A 21 -15.54 1.05 12.05
N VAL A 22 -14.33 0.74 11.57
CA VAL A 22 -14.12 0.35 10.16
C VAL A 22 -13.78 -1.12 10.06
N THR A 23 -14.55 -1.85 9.25
CA THR A 23 -14.21 -3.22 8.86
C THR A 23 -13.41 -3.22 7.56
N LEU A 24 -12.08 -3.14 7.68
CA LEU A 24 -11.19 -3.17 6.51
C LEU A 24 -11.09 -4.54 5.85
N GLY A 25 -11.41 -5.64 6.55
CA GLY A 25 -11.34 -7.00 5.99
C GLY A 25 -9.96 -7.39 5.47
N CYS A 26 -8.90 -6.69 5.88
CA CYS A 26 -7.50 -6.88 5.52
C CYS A 26 -6.61 -6.34 6.65
N ILE A 27 -5.34 -6.73 6.65
CA ILE A 27 -4.35 -6.31 7.65
C ILE A 27 -3.35 -5.38 6.97
N LEU A 28 -3.16 -4.16 7.46
CA LEU A 28 -2.14 -3.25 6.94
C LEU A 28 -0.74 -3.82 7.22
N GLN A 29 0.12 -3.86 6.21
CA GLN A 29 1.45 -4.48 6.23
C GLN A 29 2.58 -3.46 6.06
N SER A 30 2.27 -2.23 5.63
CA SER A 30 3.25 -1.17 5.46
C SER A 30 2.92 0.06 6.30
N ARG A 31 3.89 0.96 6.42
CA ARG A 31 3.58 2.36 6.76
C ARG A 31 2.79 3.00 5.62
N GLY A 32 1.98 3.99 5.98
CA GLY A 32 1.21 4.77 5.01
C GLY A 32 2.12 5.74 4.26
N VAL A 33 1.87 5.91 2.97
CA VAL A 33 2.50 6.95 2.14
C VAL A 33 1.45 7.94 1.67
N SER A 34 1.79 9.23 1.67
CA SER A 34 0.90 10.28 1.20
C SER A 34 1.15 10.58 -0.27
N PHE A 35 0.11 10.51 -1.09
CA PHE A 35 0.17 10.80 -2.52
C PHE A 35 -1.10 11.55 -2.95
N LYS A 36 -0.92 12.71 -3.60
CA LYS A 36 -2.03 13.55 -4.11
C LYS A 36 -3.14 13.82 -3.08
N GLY A 37 -2.75 14.11 -1.84
CA GLY A 37 -3.70 14.43 -0.76
C GLY A 37 -4.39 13.23 -0.11
N ASN A 38 -4.08 12.00 -0.55
CA ASN A 38 -4.61 10.76 0.01
C ASN A 38 -3.49 9.90 0.61
N THR A 39 -3.85 8.98 1.51
CA THR A 39 -2.87 8.05 2.10
C THR A 39 -3.08 6.64 1.57
N TYR A 40 -1.99 5.93 1.32
CA TYR A 40 -1.97 4.60 0.75
C TYR A 40 -1.14 3.64 1.61
N TRP A 41 -1.57 2.39 1.69
CA TRP A 41 -0.92 1.31 2.43
C TRP A 41 -0.94 0.03 1.62
N ILE A 42 0.06 -0.82 1.82
CA ILE A 42 -0.05 -2.23 1.46
C ILE A 42 -0.84 -2.94 2.55
N ALA A 43 -1.82 -3.74 2.14
CA ALA A 43 -2.59 -4.59 3.03
C ALA A 43 -2.58 -6.03 2.54
N LEU A 44 -2.71 -6.98 3.47
CA LEU A 44 -2.87 -8.40 3.21
C LEU A 44 -4.34 -8.78 3.42
N GLN A 45 -5.00 -9.26 2.38
CA GLN A 45 -6.34 -9.83 2.43
C GLN A 45 -6.27 -11.30 2.05
N VAL A 46 -6.60 -12.18 3.02
CA VAL A 46 -6.53 -13.65 2.87
C VAL A 46 -5.11 -14.11 2.53
N LYS A 47 -4.74 -14.12 1.26
CA LYS A 47 -3.41 -14.48 0.76
C LYS A 47 -2.89 -13.45 -0.25
N GLU A 48 -3.60 -12.36 -0.50
CA GLU A 48 -3.25 -11.40 -1.54
C GLU A 48 -2.85 -10.05 -0.97
N PHE A 49 -1.79 -9.47 -1.52
CA PHE A 49 -1.45 -8.08 -1.25
C PHE A 49 -2.27 -7.16 -2.14
N LEU A 50 -2.83 -6.12 -1.52
CA LEU A 50 -3.54 -5.05 -2.21
C LEU A 50 -3.03 -3.70 -1.73
N LEU A 51 -3.28 -2.68 -2.53
CA LEU A 51 -3.12 -1.29 -2.13
C LEU A 51 -4.45 -0.80 -1.56
N VAL A 52 -4.45 -0.38 -0.30
CA VAL A 52 -5.57 0.29 0.36
C VAL A 52 -5.31 1.78 0.34
N SER A 53 -6.30 2.59 -0.01
CA SER A 53 -6.22 4.04 0.04
C SER A 53 -7.25 4.60 1.02
N PHE A 54 -6.98 5.75 1.61
CA PHE A 54 -7.95 6.57 2.31
C PHE A 54 -8.09 7.90 1.58
N ASP A 55 -9.28 8.15 1.06
CA ASP A 55 -9.66 9.40 0.41
C ASP A 55 -10.11 10.39 1.48
N PHE A 56 -9.29 11.41 1.76
CA PHE A 56 -9.61 12.43 2.79
C PHE A 56 -10.77 13.33 2.37
N THR A 57 -11.04 13.48 1.07
CA THR A 57 -12.14 14.32 0.59
C THR A 57 -13.48 13.64 0.83
N ARG A 58 -13.52 12.31 0.66
CA ARG A 58 -14.75 11.50 0.79
C ARG A 58 -14.85 10.76 2.11
N GLU A 59 -13.77 10.76 2.90
CA GLU A 59 -13.57 10.01 4.14
C GLU A 59 -13.88 8.52 3.98
N ARG A 60 -13.35 7.92 2.90
CA ARG A 60 -13.63 6.54 2.51
C ARG A 60 -12.39 5.77 2.11
N PHE A 61 -12.42 4.47 2.39
CA PHE A 61 -11.38 3.56 1.90
C PHE A 61 -11.61 3.14 0.45
N GLY A 62 -10.55 3.18 -0.34
CA GLY A 62 -10.45 2.54 -1.64
C GLY A 62 -9.57 1.28 -1.57
N ARG A 63 -9.73 0.39 -2.55
CA ARG A 63 -8.91 -0.81 -2.72
C ARG A 63 -8.50 -0.95 -4.17
N LEU A 64 -7.24 -1.27 -4.41
CA LEU A 64 -6.68 -1.57 -5.71
C LEU A 64 -5.86 -2.86 -5.60
N ASN A 65 -6.20 -3.85 -6.42
CA ASN A 65 -5.45 -5.10 -6.47
C ASN A 65 -4.08 -4.84 -7.09
N LEU A 66 -3.04 -5.43 -6.49
CA LEU A 66 -1.71 -5.42 -7.08
C LEU A 66 -1.63 -6.51 -8.17
N PRO A 67 -0.76 -6.35 -9.19
CA PRO A 67 -0.54 -7.39 -10.19
C PRO A 67 -0.22 -8.74 -9.52
N SER A 68 -0.90 -9.79 -9.97
CA SER A 68 -1.20 -11.04 -9.25
C SER A 68 -0.03 -12.03 -9.06
N SER A 69 1.22 -11.58 -8.86
CA SER A 69 2.36 -12.50 -8.61
C SER A 69 2.73 -12.65 -7.12
N GLN A 70 2.08 -11.93 -6.20
CA GLN A 70 2.62 -11.71 -4.86
C GLN A 70 1.62 -12.11 -3.77
N CYS A 71 1.62 -13.38 -3.42
CA CYS A 71 0.65 -13.91 -2.46
C CYS A 71 1.21 -15.00 -1.54
N LEU A 72 2.15 -15.82 -2.03
CA LEU A 72 2.70 -16.93 -1.27
C LEU A 72 4.21 -16.78 -1.17
N GLY A 73 4.71 -16.75 0.06
CA GLY A 73 6.14 -16.75 0.34
C GLY A 73 6.82 -15.39 0.27
N TYR A 74 6.10 -14.26 0.21
CA TYR A 74 6.71 -12.92 0.27
C TYR A 74 6.30 -12.16 1.54
N GLN A 75 7.19 -11.30 2.03
CA GLN A 75 6.95 -10.30 3.07
C GLN A 75 7.16 -8.91 2.48
N VAL A 76 6.21 -8.01 2.71
CA VAL A 76 6.35 -6.60 2.32
C VAL A 76 7.24 -5.90 3.34
N LEU A 77 8.28 -5.24 2.86
CA LEU A 77 9.24 -4.51 3.68
C LEU A 77 8.97 -3.01 3.67
N ALA A 78 8.60 -2.45 2.52
CA ALA A 78 8.32 -1.02 2.39
C ALA A 78 7.37 -0.70 1.24
N LEU A 79 6.61 0.39 1.42
CA LEU A 79 5.90 1.11 0.39
C LEU A 79 6.54 2.50 0.29
N SER A 80 6.80 2.98 -0.91
CA SER A 80 7.39 4.29 -1.17
C SER A 80 6.81 4.93 -2.42
N LEU A 81 7.18 6.18 -2.68
CA LEU A 81 6.91 6.91 -3.91
C LEU A 81 8.23 7.19 -4.63
N VAL A 82 8.33 6.75 -5.87
CA VAL A 82 9.44 7.04 -6.77
C VAL A 82 9.09 8.31 -7.53
N ARG A 83 9.99 9.30 -7.44
CA ARG A 83 9.85 10.61 -8.11
C ARG A 83 8.53 11.31 -7.79
N GLU A 84 7.96 11.03 -6.61
CA GLU A 84 6.69 11.60 -6.14
C GLU A 84 5.46 11.29 -7.04
N GLU A 85 5.57 10.33 -7.97
CA GLU A 85 4.53 10.05 -8.97
C GLU A 85 4.13 8.58 -9.06
N GLN A 86 5.06 7.67 -8.74
CA GLN A 86 4.87 6.22 -8.92
C GLN A 86 5.03 5.50 -7.59
N PHE A 87 4.18 4.53 -7.29
CA PHE A 87 4.37 3.70 -6.10
C PHE A 87 5.50 2.70 -6.32
N SER A 88 6.31 2.47 -5.31
CA SER A 88 7.23 1.35 -5.26
C SER A 88 7.02 0.48 -4.03
N ILE A 89 7.19 -0.82 -4.23
CA ILE A 89 7.00 -1.85 -3.20
C ILE A 89 8.29 -2.64 -3.10
N LEU A 90 8.88 -2.64 -1.91
CA LEU A 90 9.99 -3.51 -1.56
C LEU A 90 9.40 -4.76 -0.89
N GLN A 91 9.70 -5.93 -1.45
CA GLN A 91 9.31 -7.19 -0.88
C GLN A 91 10.48 -8.18 -0.83
N GLN A 92 10.41 -9.11 0.10
CA GLN A 92 11.40 -10.16 0.27
C GLN A 92 10.73 -11.53 0.25
N ARG A 93 11.35 -12.47 -0.47
CA ARG A 93 10.98 -13.88 -0.37
C ARG A 93 11.31 -14.43 1.02
N ARG A 94 10.41 -15.23 1.59
CA ARG A 94 10.57 -15.85 2.91
C ARG A 94 11.42 -17.11 2.84
N ASP A 95 11.40 -17.79 1.69
CA ASP A 95 12.13 -19.04 1.45
C ASP A 95 13.59 -18.80 1.06
N ILE A 96 13.88 -17.66 0.44
CA ILE A 96 15.24 -17.25 0.04
C ILE A 96 15.45 -15.78 0.37
N SER A 97 16.66 -15.34 0.73
CA SER A 97 16.99 -13.93 1.02
C SER A 97 16.98 -13.01 -0.23
N MET A 98 16.13 -13.30 -1.21
CA MET A 98 15.94 -12.52 -2.42
C MET A 98 14.99 -11.36 -2.14
N VAL A 99 15.43 -10.16 -2.50
CA VAL A 99 14.69 -8.91 -2.37
C VAL A 99 14.30 -8.43 -3.76
N GLU A 100 13.05 -8.03 -3.92
CA GLU A 100 12.50 -7.49 -5.17
C GLU A 100 11.93 -6.10 -4.92
N ILE A 101 12.13 -5.21 -5.89
CA ILE A 101 11.53 -3.89 -5.92
C ILE A 101 10.58 -3.84 -7.12
N TRP A 102 9.33 -3.49 -6.86
CA TRP A 102 8.32 -3.28 -7.88
C TRP A 102 8.00 -1.79 -7.97
N VAL A 103 7.83 -1.27 -9.18
CA VAL A 103 7.41 0.12 -9.41
C VAL A 103 6.16 0.10 -10.27
N THR A 104 5.13 0.83 -9.88
CA THR A 104 3.92 0.97 -10.69
C THR A 104 4.20 1.88 -11.88
N THR A 105 3.95 1.41 -13.09
CA THR A 105 4.00 2.23 -14.30
C THR A 105 2.69 3.00 -14.45
N ASN A 106 2.77 4.26 -14.89
CA ASN A 106 1.61 5.11 -15.17
C ASN A 106 0.75 4.63 -16.36
N ASP A 107 1.21 3.61 -17.09
CA ASP A 107 0.48 3.05 -18.21
C ASP A 107 -0.74 2.28 -17.72
N GLU A 108 -1.90 2.84 -18.04
CA GLU A 108 -3.21 2.21 -17.93
C GLU A 108 -3.14 0.71 -18.25
N THR A 109 -3.20 -0.15 -17.22
CA THR A 109 -3.65 -1.55 -17.35
C THR A 109 -3.07 -2.37 -18.52
N LYS A 110 -1.77 -2.28 -18.86
CA LYS A 110 -1.15 -3.26 -19.78
C LYS A 110 0.37 -3.32 -19.67
N SER A 111 0.82 -4.54 -19.36
CA SER A 111 2.14 -5.11 -19.65
C SER A 111 3.30 -4.85 -18.68
N CYS A 112 3.62 -5.93 -17.98
CA CYS A 112 4.77 -6.22 -17.15
C CYS A 112 6.13 -5.85 -17.77
N ARG A 113 6.96 -5.15 -17.00
CA ARG A 113 8.41 -5.39 -16.97
C ARG A 113 8.86 -5.39 -15.51
N GLY A 114 9.31 -6.54 -15.01
CA GLY A 114 10.10 -6.57 -13.79
C GLY A 114 11.40 -5.80 -14.03
N PRO A 115 11.91 -5.03 -13.07
CA PRO A 115 13.20 -4.38 -13.25
C PRO A 115 14.28 -5.46 -13.32
N SER A 116 15.08 -5.40 -14.39
CA SER A 116 16.36 -6.06 -14.46
C SER A 116 17.21 -5.54 -13.30
N PHE A 117 17.34 -6.38 -12.28
CA PHE A 117 18.37 -6.29 -11.25
C PHE A 117 19.71 -6.04 -11.96
N TRP A 118 20.50 -5.07 -11.49
CA TRP A 118 21.77 -4.58 -12.05
C TRP A 118 21.68 -3.44 -13.07
N GLN A 119 21.29 -2.25 -12.61
CA GLN A 119 21.98 -1.00 -12.94
C GLN A 119 21.63 0.01 -11.84
N TRP A 120 22.62 0.78 -11.38
CA TRP A 120 22.57 1.74 -10.26
C TRP A 120 22.90 1.17 -8.87
N ILE A 121 24.10 0.57 -8.74
CA ILE A 121 25.11 1.20 -7.86
C ILE A 121 25.80 2.30 -8.66
#